data_AF-A0A0L1IIY6-F1
#
_entry.id   AF-A0A0L1IIY6-F1
#
_cell.length_a   1.000
_cell.length_b   1.000
_cell.length_c   1.000
_cell.angle_alpha   90.00
_cell.angle_beta   90.00
_cell.angle_gamma   90.00
#
_symmetry.space_group_name_H-M   'P 1'
#
loop_
_entity.id
_entity.type
_entity.pdbx_description
1 polymer ?
#
loop_
_entity_poly.entity_id
_entity_poly.type
_entity_poly.pdbx_seq_one_letter_code
_entity_poly.pdbx_strand_id
1 'polypeptide(L)'
;MKKSRKDTKRQWRTSIARVKKGEYLSIGVPRRDNKGFEFRFGYGYLHELKEYHDDPLTVIKAVIANFPLSWTKEQAKTKLDEIFKEKKSLKKEVIERYKGYEIIEKLFDYFDIFDNCSTTRSTTLKDVIMQLIYQRIKNPIS
;
A
#
# COMPACT_ATOMS: atom_id res chain seq x y z
N MET A 1 -36.49 12.43 3.72
CA MET A 1 -36.56 10.97 3.45
C MET A 1 -35.29 10.29 3.95
N LYS A 2 -35.38 9.43 4.98
CA LYS A 2 -34.25 8.64 5.49
C LYS A 2 -34.06 7.43 4.56
N LYS A 3 -32.92 7.34 3.86
CA LYS A 3 -32.56 6.17 3.04
C LYS A 3 -32.68 4.90 3.88
N SER A 4 -33.44 3.91 3.42
CA SER A 4 -33.58 2.63 4.10
C SER A 4 -32.21 1.95 4.20
N ARG A 5 -31.87 1.45 5.39
CA ARG A 5 -30.59 0.82 5.74
C ARG A 5 -30.33 -0.52 5.04
N LYS A 6 -31.12 -0.91 4.03
CA LYS A 6 -31.15 -2.30 3.51
C LYS A 6 -30.15 -2.60 2.38
N ASP A 7 -29.52 -1.61 1.74
CA ASP A 7 -28.66 -1.85 0.56
C ASP A 7 -27.22 -1.31 0.67
N THR A 8 -26.64 -1.27 1.87
CA THR A 8 -25.18 -1.09 1.94
C THR A 8 -24.54 -2.46 1.74
N LYS A 9 -24.08 -2.76 0.51
CA LYS A 9 -23.37 -4.00 0.18
C LYS A 9 -22.34 -4.32 1.28
N ARG A 10 -22.40 -5.55 1.79
CA ARG A 10 -21.47 -6.02 2.81
C ARG A 10 -20.06 -5.97 2.21
N GLN A 11 -19.16 -5.27 2.87
CA GLN A 11 -17.79 -5.07 2.40
C GLN A 11 -16.85 -5.06 3.60
N TRP A 12 -15.57 -5.30 3.33
CA TRP A 12 -14.51 -5.12 4.31
C TRP A 12 -14.47 -3.66 4.81
N ARG A 13 -14.24 -3.48 6.10
CA ARG A 13 -14.19 -2.17 6.74
C ARG A 13 -12.96 -2.04 7.62
N THR A 14 -12.39 -0.85 7.61
CA THR A 14 -11.38 -0.40 8.58
C THR A 14 -12.05 0.03 9.88
N SER A 15 -11.38 -0.20 10.99
CA SER A 15 -11.72 0.32 12.31
C SER A 15 -10.45 0.80 13.00
N ILE A 16 -10.52 1.93 13.69
CA ILE A 16 -9.39 2.54 14.39
C ILE A 16 -9.66 2.47 15.88
N ALA A 17 -8.68 2.01 16.65
CA ALA A 17 -8.70 2.05 18.11
C ALA A 17 -7.61 3.02 18.58
N ARG A 18 -7.96 3.92 19.50
CA ARG A 18 -6.98 4.80 20.17
C ARG A 18 -6.42 4.06 21.38
N VAL A 19 -5.13 3.77 21.34
CA VAL A 19 -4.39 3.13 22.44
C VAL A 19 -3.23 4.04 22.87
N LYS A 20 -2.60 3.76 24.01
CA LYS A 20 -1.51 4.60 24.56
C LYS A 20 -0.37 4.87 23.57
N LYS A 21 -0.08 3.92 22.67
CA LYS A 21 0.95 4.03 21.63
C LYS A 21 0.49 4.73 20.34
N GLY A 22 -0.76 5.18 20.26
CA GLY A 22 -1.33 5.89 19.11
C GLY A 22 -2.56 5.21 18.51
N GLU A 23 -2.87 5.57 17.27
CA GLU A 23 -4.03 5.04 16.54
C GLU A 23 -3.68 3.70 15.87
N TYR A 24 -4.35 2.63 16.30
CA TYR A 24 -4.15 1.28 15.78
C TYR A 24 -5.26 0.91 14.79
N LEU A 25 -4.86 0.52 13.59
CA LEU A 25 -5.76 0.15 12.50
C LEU A 25 -6.06 -1.35 12.55
N SER A 26 -7.33 -1.68 12.36
CA SER A 26 -7.80 -3.05 12.18
C SER A 26 -8.79 -3.14 11.05
N ILE A 27 -8.88 -4.33 10.45
CA ILE A 27 -9.67 -4.59 9.26
C ILE A 27 -10.55 -5.80 9.51
N GLY A 28 -11.79 -5.76 9.03
CA GLY A 28 -12.71 -6.88 9.21
C GLY A 28 -13.97 -6.77 8.40
N VAL A 29 -14.74 -7.85 8.41
CA VAL A 29 -16.06 -7.92 7.76
C VAL A 29 -17.15 -7.69 8.81
N PRO A 30 -18.07 -6.73 8.61
CA PRO A 30 -19.15 -6.45 9.55
C PRO A 30 -20.13 -7.62 9.62
N ARG A 31 -20.76 -7.85 10.78
CA ARG A 31 -21.87 -8.82 10.92
C ARG A 31 -23.07 -8.44 10.05
N ARG A 32 -23.96 -9.38 9.76
CA ARG A 32 -25.18 -9.14 8.96
C ARG A 32 -26.09 -8.06 9.57
N ASP A 33 -26.13 -7.99 10.90
CA ASP A 33 -26.85 -6.96 11.66
C ASP A 33 -26.11 -5.62 11.75
N ASN A 34 -24.92 -5.51 11.13
CA ASN A 34 -23.98 -4.39 11.23
C ASN A 34 -23.55 -4.02 12.67
N LYS A 35 -23.86 -4.86 13.68
CA LYS A 35 -23.43 -4.63 15.07
C LYS A 35 -22.11 -5.34 15.31
N GLY A 36 -21.03 -4.65 14.94
CA GLY A 36 -19.66 -5.16 15.08
C GLY A 36 -19.20 -6.01 13.89
N PHE A 37 -18.20 -6.85 14.13
CA PHE A 37 -17.52 -7.63 13.10
C PHE A 37 -17.82 -9.12 13.23
N GLU A 38 -18.06 -9.79 12.11
CA GLU A 38 -18.08 -11.26 12.05
C GLU A 38 -16.68 -11.77 12.35
N PHE A 39 -15.69 -11.12 11.72
CA PHE A 39 -14.30 -11.35 12.02
C PHE A 39 -13.48 -10.07 11.78
N ARG A 40 -12.42 -9.90 12.57
CA ARG A 40 -11.51 -8.75 12.54
C ARG A 40 -10.08 -9.23 12.80
N PHE A 41 -9.12 -8.55 12.20
CA PHE A 41 -7.70 -8.68 12.49
C PHE A 41 -7.03 -7.30 12.65
N GLY A 42 -5.99 -7.26 13.48
CA GLY A 42 -5.14 -6.07 13.63
C GLY A 42 -4.16 -5.96 12.46
N TYR A 43 -4.03 -4.76 11.89
CA TYR A 43 -3.14 -4.53 10.75
C TYR A 43 -1.84 -3.86 11.18
N GLY A 44 -1.90 -2.76 11.93
CA GLY A 44 -0.72 -2.02 12.40
C GLY A 44 -1.06 -0.63 12.94
N TYR A 45 -0.06 0.08 13.46
CA TYR A 45 -0.24 1.47 13.88
C TYR A 45 -0.22 2.42 12.68
N LEU A 46 -1.10 3.42 12.66
CA LEU A 46 -1.17 4.36 11.54
C LEU A 46 0.13 5.14 11.32
N HIS A 47 0.90 5.43 12.38
CA HIS A 47 2.17 6.14 12.24
C HIS A 47 3.26 5.27 11.57
N GLU A 48 3.32 3.96 11.88
CA GLU A 48 4.21 3.01 11.20
C GLU A 48 3.79 2.83 9.73
N LEU A 49 2.48 2.76 9.47
CA LEU A 49 1.96 2.60 8.11
C LEU A 49 2.24 3.82 7.20
N LYS A 50 2.53 4.99 7.78
CA LYS A 50 2.93 6.19 7.03
C LYS A 50 4.28 6.05 6.32
N GLU A 51 5.12 5.12 6.77
CA GLU A 51 6.38 4.81 6.09
C GLU A 51 6.11 4.35 4.64
N TYR A 52 5.04 3.59 4.43
CA TYR A 52 4.67 3.07 3.11
C TYR A 52 3.85 4.07 2.28
N HIS A 53 2.87 4.75 2.88
CA HIS A 53 1.97 5.70 2.19
C HIS A 53 1.63 6.89 3.07
N ASP A 54 1.64 8.10 2.52
CA ASP A 54 1.45 9.33 3.33
C ASP A 54 0.03 9.42 3.93
N ASP A 55 -0.97 8.88 3.22
CA ASP A 55 -2.33 8.60 3.74
C ASP A 55 -2.63 7.09 3.70
N PRO A 56 -2.19 6.33 4.72
CA PRO A 56 -2.33 4.88 4.73
C PRO A 56 -3.79 4.44 4.83
N LEU A 57 -4.65 5.24 5.47
CA LEU A 57 -6.05 4.88 5.70
C LEU A 57 -6.85 4.90 4.41
N THR A 58 -6.68 5.93 3.58
CA THR A 58 -7.40 6.06 2.30
C THR A 58 -6.98 4.98 1.32
N VAL A 59 -5.67 4.70 1.22
CA VAL A 59 -5.14 3.63 0.37
C VAL A 59 -5.69 2.27 0.80
N ILE A 60 -5.60 1.93 2.09
CA ILE A 60 -6.11 0.65 2.60
C ILE A 60 -7.61 0.51 2.34
N LYS A 61 -8.40 1.57 2.57
CA LYS A 61 -9.85 1.55 2.28
C LYS A 61 -10.14 1.26 0.80
N ALA A 62 -9.39 1.86 -0.11
CA ALA A 62 -9.54 1.63 -1.54
C ALA A 62 -9.19 0.18 -1.93
N VAL A 63 -8.13 -0.38 -1.34
CA VAL A 63 -7.71 -1.76 -1.60
C VAL A 63 -8.74 -2.76 -1.09
N ILE A 64 -9.17 -2.64 0.17
CA ILE A 64 -10.09 -3.62 0.79
C ILE A 64 -11.52 -3.54 0.24
N ALA A 65 -11.91 -2.42 -0.38
CA ALA A 65 -13.23 -2.28 -0.99
C ALA A 65 -13.48 -3.35 -2.08
N ASN A 66 -12.43 -3.84 -2.71
CA ASN A 66 -12.48 -4.85 -3.76
C ASN A 66 -12.24 -6.28 -3.24
N PHE A 67 -12.07 -6.48 -1.94
CA PHE A 67 -11.77 -7.81 -1.39
C PHE A 67 -13.02 -8.70 -1.36
N PRO A 68 -12.92 -9.96 -1.83
CA PRO A 68 -13.96 -10.95 -1.66
C PRO A 68 -14.28 -11.19 -0.18
N LEU A 69 -15.57 -11.31 0.15
CA LEU A 69 -16.00 -11.63 1.51
C LEU A 69 -15.71 -13.09 1.91
N SER A 70 -15.39 -13.94 0.94
CA SER A 70 -15.02 -15.34 1.15
C SER A 70 -13.59 -15.51 1.66
N TRP A 71 -12.76 -14.47 1.62
CA TRP A 71 -11.38 -14.55 2.08
C TRP A 71 -11.28 -14.70 3.59
N THR A 72 -10.31 -15.51 4.02
CA THR A 72 -9.93 -15.60 5.44
C THR A 72 -9.14 -14.36 5.86
N LYS A 73 -8.93 -14.20 7.19
CA LYS A 73 -8.13 -13.10 7.74
C LYS A 73 -6.70 -13.13 7.20
N GLU A 74 -6.13 -14.31 7.08
CA GLU A 74 -4.76 -14.55 6.65
C GLU A 74 -4.61 -14.19 5.16
N GLN A 75 -5.52 -14.66 4.30
CA GLN A 75 -5.53 -14.34 2.87
C GLN A 75 -5.66 -12.83 2.62
N ALA A 76 -6.60 -12.19 3.31
CA ALA A 76 -6.80 -10.75 3.19
C ALA A 76 -5.58 -9.95 3.71
N LYS A 77 -4.96 -10.39 4.80
CA LYS A 77 -3.76 -9.73 5.34
C LYS A 77 -2.57 -9.85 4.38
N THR A 78 -2.29 -11.05 3.87
CA THR A 78 -1.19 -11.26 2.91
C THR A 78 -1.41 -10.43 1.66
N LYS A 79 -2.62 -10.45 1.09
CA LYS A 79 -2.88 -9.70 -0.14
C LYS A 79 -2.83 -8.19 0.06
N LEU A 80 -3.26 -7.72 1.23
CA LEU A 80 -3.13 -6.31 1.59
C LEU A 80 -1.66 -5.92 1.75
N ASP A 81 -0.83 -6.74 2.40
CA ASP A 81 0.59 -6.47 2.56
C ASP A 81 1.33 -6.43 1.23
N GLU A 82 1.05 -7.35 0.30
CA GLU A 82 1.54 -7.29 -1.08
C GLU A 82 1.19 -5.93 -1.71
N ILE A 83 -0.09 -5.57 -1.78
CA ILE A 83 -0.51 -4.35 -2.49
C ILE A 83 -0.03 -3.06 -1.78
N PHE A 84 -0.03 -3.05 -0.45
CA PHE A 84 0.24 -1.87 0.36
C PHE A 84 1.74 -1.63 0.54
N LYS A 85 2.54 -2.67 0.80
CA LYS A 85 3.97 -2.53 1.15
C LYS A 85 4.92 -2.64 -0.05
N GLU A 86 4.53 -3.35 -1.10
CA GLU A 86 5.38 -3.61 -2.28
C GLU A 86 5.63 -2.34 -3.11
N LYS A 87 4.83 -1.29 -2.94
CA LYS A 87 4.89 -0.08 -3.78
C LYS A 87 5.91 1.00 -3.38
N LYS A 88 6.50 1.00 -2.16
CA LYS A 88 7.32 2.16 -1.70
C LYS A 88 8.52 1.87 -0.79
N SER A 89 8.60 0.71 -0.13
CA SER A 89 9.51 0.53 1.02
C SER A 89 11.00 0.68 0.70
N LEU A 90 11.46 0.26 -0.48
CA LEU A 90 12.88 0.37 -0.84
C LEU A 90 13.24 1.74 -1.45
N LYS A 91 12.38 2.32 -2.29
CA LYS A 91 12.69 3.58 -2.98
C LYS A 91 12.69 4.80 -2.05
N LYS A 92 11.81 4.83 -1.02
CA LYS A 92 11.63 6.02 -0.16
C LYS A 92 12.89 6.34 0.68
N GLU A 93 13.51 5.33 1.28
CA GLU A 93 14.71 5.49 2.13
C GLU A 93 15.92 6.04 1.33
N VAL A 94 16.12 5.55 0.10
CA VAL A 94 17.22 6.05 -0.75
C VAL A 94 16.92 7.41 -1.34
N ILE A 95 15.67 7.75 -1.66
CA ILE A 95 15.32 9.12 -2.08
C ILE A 95 15.60 10.12 -0.94
N GLU A 96 15.20 9.79 0.29
CA GLU A 96 15.43 10.65 1.46
C GLU A 96 16.92 10.86 1.75
N ARG A 97 17.74 9.82 1.60
CA ARG A 97 19.19 9.88 1.84
C ARG A 97 19.99 10.42 0.66
N TYR A 98 19.54 10.17 -0.56
CA TYR A 98 20.25 10.47 -1.81
C TYR A 98 19.33 11.20 -2.78
N LYS A 99 19.16 12.52 -2.57
CA LYS A 99 18.35 13.40 -3.44
C LYS A 99 18.73 13.34 -4.92
N GLY A 100 19.98 12.99 -5.24
CA GLY A 100 20.42 12.76 -6.62
C GLY A 100 19.67 11.63 -7.34
N TYR A 101 19.22 10.62 -6.60
CA TYR A 101 18.40 9.54 -7.16
C TYR A 101 17.04 10.04 -7.65
N GLU A 102 16.43 10.99 -6.95
CA GLU A 102 15.18 11.65 -7.37
C GLU A 102 15.37 12.45 -8.66
N ILE A 103 16.52 13.12 -8.81
CA ILE A 103 16.85 13.88 -10.02
C ILE A 103 16.97 12.94 -11.23
N ILE A 104 17.58 11.77 -11.05
CA ILE A 104 17.71 10.75 -12.10
C ILE A 104 16.33 10.21 -12.51
N GLU A 105 15.46 9.90 -11.55
CA GLU A 105 14.09 9.43 -11.85
C GLU A 105 13.32 10.48 -12.66
N LYS A 106 13.36 11.75 -12.25
CA LYS A 106 12.72 12.87 -12.98
C LYS A 106 13.30 13.08 -14.38
N LEU A 107 14.61 12.88 -14.56
CA LEU A 107 15.27 12.96 -15.86
C LEU A 107 14.76 11.87 -16.80
N PHE A 108 14.67 10.65 -16.31
CA PHE A 108 14.18 9.51 -17.10
C PHE A 108 12.71 9.67 -17.46
N ASP A 109 11.90 10.20 -16.55
CA ASP A 109 10.50 10.51 -16.78
C ASP A 109 10.30 11.63 -17.81
N TYR A 110 11.08 12.70 -17.70
CA TYR A 110 10.93 13.89 -18.55
C TYR A 110 11.29 13.64 -20.01
N PHE A 111 12.39 12.92 -20.25
CA PHE A 111 12.87 12.63 -21.60
C PHE A 111 12.27 11.35 -22.20
N ASP A 112 11.45 10.64 -21.42
CA ASP A 112 10.89 9.33 -21.76
C ASP A 112 11.94 8.40 -22.40
N ILE A 113 13.11 8.30 -21.75
CA ILE A 113 14.31 7.68 -22.31
C ILE A 113 14.09 6.19 -22.67
N PHE A 114 13.07 5.58 -22.07
CA PHE A 114 12.70 4.18 -22.27
C PHE A 114 11.41 4.01 -23.09
N ASP A 115 10.95 5.06 -23.77
CA ASP A 115 9.86 4.94 -24.73
C ASP A 115 10.22 3.89 -25.79
N ASN A 116 9.24 3.08 -26.18
CA ASN A 116 9.40 1.91 -27.06
C ASN A 116 10.24 0.73 -26.53
N CYS A 117 10.65 0.73 -25.25
CA CYS A 117 11.24 -0.46 -24.66
C CYS A 117 10.15 -1.49 -24.32
N SER A 118 10.28 -2.72 -24.81
CA SER A 118 9.29 -3.77 -24.59
C SER A 118 9.10 -4.06 -23.10
N THR A 119 7.86 -3.94 -22.62
CA THR A 119 7.49 -4.39 -21.29
C THR A 119 7.48 -5.91 -21.24
N THR A 120 8.18 -6.50 -20.27
CA THR A 120 8.02 -7.93 -19.99
C THR A 120 6.80 -8.13 -19.08
N ARG A 121 6.28 -9.36 -18.98
CA ARG A 121 5.11 -9.70 -18.14
C ARG A 121 5.25 -9.27 -16.67
N SER A 122 6.46 -9.06 -16.16
CA SER A 122 6.74 -8.83 -14.74
C SER A 122 7.46 -7.52 -14.43
N THR A 123 8.07 -6.82 -15.40
CA THR A 123 8.83 -5.58 -15.13
C THR A 123 9.12 -4.76 -16.38
N THR A 124 9.44 -3.47 -16.20
CA THR A 124 9.90 -2.56 -17.27
C THR A 124 11.42 -2.42 -17.26
N LEU A 125 12.03 -2.14 -18.42
CA LEU A 125 13.48 -1.87 -18.49
C LEU A 125 13.87 -0.70 -17.59
N LYS A 126 13.02 0.33 -17.55
CA LYS A 126 13.17 1.48 -16.64
C LYS A 126 13.27 1.04 -15.18
N ASP A 127 12.40 0.14 -14.72
CA ASP A 127 12.44 -0.36 -13.34
C ASP A 127 13.74 -1.13 -13.04
N VAL A 128 14.21 -1.93 -13.99
CA VAL A 128 15.47 -2.67 -13.87
C VAL A 128 16.66 -1.71 -13.75
N ILE A 129 16.73 -0.69 -14.62
CA ILE A 129 17.81 0.30 -14.60
C ILE A 129 17.77 1.13 -13.31
N MET A 130 16.58 1.60 -12.90
CA MET A 130 16.43 2.34 -11.64
C MET A 130 16.88 1.51 -10.43
N GLN A 131 16.57 0.21 -10.43
CA GLN A 131 17.02 -0.71 -9.38
C GLN A 131 18.55 -0.90 -9.37
N LEU A 132 19.20 -0.96 -10.53
CA LEU A 132 20.65 -1.02 -10.64
C LEU A 132 21.32 0.25 -10.09
N ILE A 133 20.79 1.42 -10.46
CA ILE A 133 21.28 2.71 -9.97
C ILE A 133 21.10 2.80 -8.45
N TYR A 134 19.94 2.40 -7.94
CA TYR A 134 19.66 2.31 -6.50
C TYR A 134 20.70 1.45 -5.76
N GLN A 135 21.01 0.25 -6.27
CA GLN A 135 21.99 -0.66 -5.66
C GLN A 135 23.40 -0.05 -5.63
N ARG A 136 23.80 0.64 -6.70
CA ARG A 136 25.10 1.32 -6.80
C ARG A 136 25.23 2.49 -5.83
N ILE A 137 24.15 3.26 -5.64
CA ILE A 137 24.12 4.37 -4.68
C ILE A 137 24.14 3.83 -3.25
N LYS A 138 23.42 2.74 -2.98
CA LYS A 138 23.38 2.10 -1.66
C LYS A 138 24.72 1.48 -1.26
N ASN A 139 25.42 0.86 -2.21
CA ASN A 139 26.72 0.21 -2.00
C ASN A 139 27.76 0.83 -2.93
N PRO A 140 28.28 2.03 -2.62
CA PRO A 140 29.32 2.65 -3.42
C PRO A 140 30.56 1.75 -3.42
N ILE A 141 31.19 1.59 -4.58
CA ILE A 141 32.52 0.98 -4.65
C ILE A 141 33.47 2.01 -4.08
N SER A 142 33.84 1.83 -2.80
CA SER A 142 34.85 2.64 -2.13
C SER A 142 36.25 2.28 -2.63
#